data_AF-A0A7S4W4U1-F1
#
_entry.id   AF-A0A7S4W4U1-F1
#
_cell.length_a   1.000
_cell.length_b   1.000
_cell.length_c   1.000
_cell.angle_alpha   90.00
_cell.angle_beta   90.00
_cell.angle_gamma   90.00
#
_symmetry.space_group_name_H-M   'P 1'
#
loop_
_entity.id
_entity.type
_entity.pdbx_description
1 polymer ?
#
loop_
_entity_poly.entity_id
_entity_poly.type
_entity_poly.pdbx_seq_one_letter_code
_entity_poly.pdbx_strand_id
1 'polypeptide(L)'
;MKRASLFLTILQLGVLTCRIVAFSSRHSPIKYHSSSLQQKQQLSHSSTKRQQHLKFETKENSALLAKNENAPASSKSFTLTKTRKNLLTTTLFAFASTIAAASLHLLQGPFDPISNTVTSYTPSLILRDASTSVLCIILGYALTKIFTTAASDGKLQSRDSRKLIHTLSAPLFVFVWPLFSDAVDARYFAVIVPFLNALRIVIAGTASGSNDGDGDEEELANALSRSGDIKECLGGPLFYVIILSIATFCFWRDNLIGVIAVSTMAAGDGLADLIGRRYGSTNKWSFAPSKSKAGTLAFFVASTVCSILLASWLSYTNVLTLPFSSFPVLAITIAFISAVCAIVEILPLGDDNWTVPACAAVLSFLLFR
;
A
#
# COMPACT_ATOMS: atom_id res chain seq x y z
N MET A 1 -24.80 -11.90 5.41
CA MET A 1 -23.95 -13.12 5.46
C MET A 1 -23.27 -13.44 4.13
N LYS A 2 -23.96 -13.50 2.97
CA LYS A 2 -23.33 -13.82 1.66
C LYS A 2 -22.24 -12.82 1.20
N ARG A 3 -22.44 -11.50 1.40
CA ARG A 3 -21.45 -10.44 1.07
C ARG A 3 -20.15 -10.52 1.88
N ALA A 4 -20.27 -10.78 3.19
CA ALA A 4 -19.11 -10.99 4.05
C ALA A 4 -18.39 -12.30 3.69
N SER A 5 -19.12 -13.36 3.37
CA SER A 5 -18.54 -14.63 2.92
C SER A 5 -17.74 -14.46 1.63
N LEU A 6 -18.25 -13.73 0.63
CA LEU A 6 -17.52 -13.51 -0.64
C LEU A 6 -16.24 -12.68 -0.43
N PHE A 7 -16.33 -11.61 0.37
CA PHE A 7 -15.16 -10.80 0.72
C PHE A 7 -14.13 -11.61 1.53
N LEU A 8 -14.56 -12.40 2.52
CA LEU A 8 -13.69 -13.33 3.24
C LEU A 8 -13.14 -14.42 2.33
N THR A 9 -13.89 -14.93 1.35
CA THR A 9 -13.40 -15.90 0.39
C THR A 9 -12.34 -15.28 -0.52
N ILE A 10 -12.51 -14.04 -0.99
CA ILE A 10 -11.50 -13.31 -1.76
C ILE A 10 -10.25 -13.04 -0.90
N LEU A 11 -10.44 -12.62 0.36
CA LEU A 11 -9.36 -12.37 1.32
C LEU A 11 -8.61 -13.67 1.68
N GLN A 12 -9.35 -14.75 1.96
CA GLN A 12 -8.81 -16.06 2.31
C GLN A 12 -8.16 -16.73 1.10
N LEU A 13 -8.67 -16.56 -0.11
CA LEU A 13 -8.01 -17.02 -1.34
C LEU A 13 -6.70 -16.27 -1.56
N GLY A 14 -6.68 -14.95 -1.36
CA GLY A 14 -5.44 -14.16 -1.39
C GLY A 14 -4.40 -14.60 -0.35
N VAL A 15 -4.84 -14.89 0.89
CA VAL A 15 -3.99 -15.44 1.96
C VAL A 15 -3.55 -16.88 1.66
N LEU A 16 -4.39 -17.69 1.04
CA LEU A 16 -4.08 -19.06 0.63
C LEU A 16 -3.04 -19.08 -0.50
N THR A 17 -3.16 -18.17 -1.48
CA THR A 17 -2.12 -17.94 -2.50
C THR A 17 -0.81 -17.51 -1.83
N CYS A 18 -0.85 -16.63 -0.81
CA CYS A 18 0.35 -16.27 -0.02
C CYS A 18 0.97 -17.47 0.72
N ARG A 19 0.15 -18.37 1.28
CA ARG A 19 0.64 -19.60 1.93
C ARG A 19 1.27 -20.57 0.93
N ILE A 20 0.72 -20.70 -0.27
CA ILE A 20 1.27 -21.55 -1.34
C ILE A 20 2.61 -21.01 -1.85
N VAL A 21 2.72 -19.68 -2.02
CA VAL A 21 3.98 -19.02 -2.40
C VAL A 21 5.03 -19.13 -1.29
N ALA A 22 4.66 -18.94 -0.03
CA ALA A 22 5.56 -19.07 1.12
C ALA A 22 5.99 -20.53 1.38
N PHE A 23 5.14 -21.52 1.10
CA PHE A 23 5.43 -22.93 1.27
C PHE A 23 6.37 -23.46 0.16
N SER A 24 6.22 -22.97 -1.07
CA SER A 24 7.10 -23.35 -2.19
C SER A 24 8.54 -22.82 -2.08
N SER A 25 8.83 -21.93 -1.11
CA SER A 25 10.15 -21.35 -0.86
C SER A 25 10.98 -22.10 0.20
N ARG A 26 10.40 -23.06 0.93
CA ARG A 26 11.14 -23.82 1.96
C ARG A 26 11.54 -25.22 1.47
N HIS A 27 12.65 -25.30 0.74
CA HIS A 27 13.47 -26.52 0.76
C HIS A 27 14.96 -26.20 0.65
N SER A 28 15.62 -26.12 1.82
CA SER A 28 16.93 -26.72 2.13
C SER A 28 17.30 -26.37 3.58
N PRO A 29 17.43 -27.34 4.51
CA PRO A 29 17.85 -27.06 5.88
C PRO A 29 19.38 -26.95 5.96
N ILE A 30 19.90 -25.77 6.30
CA ILE A 30 21.30 -25.59 6.70
C ILE A 30 21.40 -25.91 8.19
N LYS A 31 22.21 -26.94 8.52
CA LYS A 31 22.57 -27.35 9.88
C LYS A 31 23.37 -26.23 10.57
N TYR A 32 22.90 -25.75 11.71
CA TYR A 32 23.72 -24.98 12.65
C TYR A 32 24.53 -25.94 13.51
N HIS A 33 25.87 -25.83 13.45
CA HIS A 33 26.77 -26.46 14.41
C HIS A 33 27.13 -25.44 15.49
N SER A 34 26.79 -25.77 16.74
CA SER A 34 27.12 -25.02 17.94
C SER A 34 28.58 -25.26 18.34
N SER A 35 29.35 -24.19 18.58
CA SER A 35 30.53 -24.29 19.46
C SER A 35 30.81 -22.94 20.09
N SER A 36 30.57 -22.86 21.40
CA SER A 36 30.93 -21.77 22.28
C SER A 36 32.38 -21.90 22.76
N LEU A 37 33.04 -20.74 22.92
CA LEU A 37 34.08 -20.43 23.91
C LEU A 37 35.48 -21.08 23.79
N GLN A 38 36.47 -20.27 24.21
CA GLN A 38 37.93 -20.47 24.21
C GLN A 38 38.56 -20.13 22.84
N GLN A 39 39.55 -19.24 22.68
CA GLN A 39 40.64 -18.92 23.61
C GLN A 39 41.34 -17.62 23.15
N LYS A 40 41.43 -16.63 24.04
CA LYS A 40 42.48 -15.61 24.02
C LYS A 40 43.80 -16.30 24.37
N GLN A 41 44.79 -16.28 23.47
CA GLN A 41 46.24 -16.19 23.71
C GLN A 41 47.00 -16.81 22.54
N GLN A 42 47.71 -15.99 21.77
CA GLN A 42 49.16 -16.10 21.55
C GLN A 42 49.58 -15.21 20.38
N LEU A 43 50.22 -14.11 20.75
CA LEU A 43 51.17 -13.40 19.90
C LEU A 43 52.48 -14.20 19.87
N SER A 44 53.15 -14.08 18.72
CA SER A 44 54.49 -14.57 18.38
C SER A 44 54.56 -15.90 17.61
N HIS A 45 55.40 -15.87 16.58
CA HIS A 45 55.93 -16.94 15.74
C HIS A 45 55.38 -17.11 14.31
N SER A 46 56.29 -16.77 13.39
CA SER A 46 56.44 -17.27 12.02
C SER A 46 55.74 -16.48 10.89
N SER A 47 56.37 -15.37 10.53
CA SER A 47 56.26 -14.67 9.25
C SER A 47 56.61 -15.54 8.02
N THR A 48 56.99 -16.81 8.19
CA THR A 48 57.33 -17.73 7.10
C THR A 48 56.16 -18.61 6.63
N LYS A 49 55.14 -18.87 7.48
CA LYS A 49 53.94 -19.63 7.07
C LYS A 49 52.95 -18.80 6.24
N ARG A 50 52.98 -17.47 6.38
CA ARG A 50 52.07 -16.56 5.68
C ARG A 50 52.32 -16.50 4.18
N GLN A 51 53.57 -16.64 3.72
CA GLN A 51 53.90 -16.60 2.30
C GLN A 51 53.57 -17.89 1.54
N GLN A 52 53.55 -19.05 2.21
CA GLN A 52 53.09 -20.30 1.59
C GLN A 52 51.57 -20.37 1.51
N HIS A 53 50.85 -19.84 2.52
CA HIS A 53 49.39 -19.77 2.51
C HIS A 53 48.86 -18.82 1.42
N LEU A 54 49.49 -17.66 1.24
CA LEU A 54 49.13 -16.69 0.19
C LEU A 54 49.31 -17.25 -1.23
N LYS A 55 50.32 -18.09 -1.49
CA LYS A 55 50.49 -18.74 -2.80
C LYS A 55 49.47 -19.85 -3.06
N PHE A 56 48.94 -20.51 -2.03
CA PHE A 56 47.91 -21.53 -2.15
C PHE A 56 46.53 -20.90 -2.40
N GLU A 57 46.18 -19.86 -1.64
CA GLU A 57 44.92 -19.10 -1.82
C GLU A 57 44.85 -18.40 -3.19
N THR A 58 45.97 -17.90 -3.72
CA THR A 58 45.97 -17.27 -5.05
C THR A 58 45.69 -18.28 -6.16
N LYS A 59 46.13 -19.54 -6.01
CA LYS A 59 45.92 -20.62 -6.98
C LYS A 59 44.51 -21.22 -6.89
N GLU A 60 43.94 -21.27 -5.68
CA GLU A 60 42.57 -21.74 -5.44
C GLU A 60 41.53 -20.69 -5.88
N ASN A 61 41.80 -19.40 -5.66
CA ASN A 61 40.94 -18.31 -6.14
C ASN A 61 40.97 -18.13 -7.67
N SER A 62 42.10 -18.38 -8.33
CA SER A 62 42.15 -18.36 -9.81
C SER A 62 41.48 -19.60 -10.43
N ALA A 63 41.49 -20.75 -9.76
CA ALA A 63 40.71 -21.93 -10.15
C ALA A 63 39.20 -21.74 -9.92
N LEU A 64 38.80 -21.02 -8.87
CA LEU A 64 37.40 -20.66 -8.58
C LEU A 64 36.85 -19.60 -9.55
N LEU A 65 37.66 -18.63 -9.95
CA LEU A 65 37.30 -17.63 -10.97
C LEU A 65 37.12 -18.27 -12.36
N ALA A 66 37.99 -19.21 -12.74
CA ALA A 66 37.84 -19.96 -14.00
C ALA A 66 36.64 -20.92 -14.03
N LYS A 67 36.12 -21.32 -12.85
CA LYS A 67 34.92 -22.16 -12.74
C LYS A 67 33.61 -21.37 -12.79
N ASN A 68 33.66 -20.05 -12.56
CA ASN A 68 32.48 -19.18 -12.49
C ASN A 68 32.10 -18.54 -13.84
N GLU A 69 32.97 -18.59 -14.86
CA GLU A 69 32.67 -18.13 -16.23
C GLU A 69 31.84 -19.13 -17.06
N ASN A 70 31.63 -20.36 -16.58
CA ASN A 70 30.90 -21.41 -17.31
C ASN A 70 29.53 -21.79 -16.72
N ALA A 71 28.96 -20.97 -15.84
CA ALA A 71 27.57 -21.18 -15.38
C ALA A 71 26.59 -20.60 -16.41
N PRO A 72 25.64 -21.39 -16.96
CA PRO A 72 24.77 -20.92 -18.04
C PRO A 72 23.82 -19.83 -17.54
N ALA A 73 23.74 -18.72 -18.28
CA ALA A 73 22.82 -17.59 -18.08
C ALA A 73 21.31 -17.93 -18.19
N SER A 74 20.96 -19.22 -18.22
CA SER A 74 19.62 -19.76 -18.51
C SER A 74 18.67 -19.75 -17.30
N SER A 75 19.18 -19.81 -16.06
CA SER A 75 18.32 -19.89 -14.86
C SER A 75 17.73 -18.55 -14.41
N LYS A 76 18.38 -17.43 -14.73
CA LYS A 76 17.96 -16.08 -14.30
C LYS A 76 16.71 -15.56 -15.04
N SER A 77 16.54 -15.95 -16.31
CA SER A 77 15.39 -15.57 -17.14
C SER A 77 14.09 -16.26 -16.70
N PHE A 78 14.20 -17.43 -16.08
CA PHE A 78 13.07 -18.32 -15.83
C PHE A 78 12.26 -17.98 -14.56
N THR A 79 12.90 -17.48 -13.50
CA THR A 79 12.23 -17.10 -12.24
C THR A 79 11.59 -15.70 -12.28
N LEU A 80 12.26 -14.72 -12.90
CA LEU A 80 11.74 -13.35 -13.14
C LEU A 80 10.41 -13.34 -13.91
N THR A 81 10.30 -14.20 -14.93
CA THR A 81 9.04 -14.37 -15.66
C THR A 81 7.95 -15.01 -14.82
N LYS A 82 8.27 -15.81 -13.80
CA LYS A 82 7.29 -16.52 -12.97
C LYS A 82 6.52 -15.59 -12.04
N THR A 83 7.19 -14.63 -11.39
CA THR A 83 6.55 -13.68 -10.47
C THR A 83 5.60 -12.74 -11.20
N ARG A 84 6.02 -12.14 -12.32
CA ARG A 84 5.16 -11.33 -13.20
C ARG A 84 3.99 -12.14 -13.75
N LYS A 85 4.23 -13.37 -14.21
CA LYS A 85 3.16 -14.28 -14.65
C LYS A 85 2.17 -14.54 -13.53
N ASN A 86 2.62 -14.77 -12.30
CA ASN A 86 1.73 -14.99 -11.15
C ASN A 86 0.88 -13.75 -10.85
N LEU A 87 1.49 -12.55 -10.79
CA LEU A 87 0.77 -11.31 -10.53
C LEU A 87 -0.26 -11.01 -11.63
N LEU A 88 0.13 -11.19 -12.90
CA LEU A 88 -0.76 -11.05 -14.05
C LEU A 88 -1.90 -12.06 -13.98
N THR A 89 -1.60 -13.33 -13.66
CA THR A 89 -2.61 -14.39 -13.53
C THR A 89 -3.57 -14.09 -12.39
N THR A 90 -3.09 -13.64 -11.23
CA THR A 90 -3.95 -13.24 -10.10
C THR A 90 -4.82 -12.04 -10.44
N THR A 91 -4.26 -11.05 -11.15
CA THR A 91 -5.01 -9.89 -11.63
C THR A 91 -6.13 -10.34 -12.57
N LEU A 92 -5.79 -11.09 -13.62
CA LEU A 92 -6.75 -11.62 -14.59
C LEU A 92 -7.82 -12.47 -13.91
N PHE A 93 -7.43 -13.31 -12.94
CA PHE A 93 -8.37 -14.14 -12.19
C PHE A 93 -9.33 -13.31 -11.32
N ALA A 94 -8.84 -12.27 -10.64
CA ALA A 94 -9.67 -11.38 -9.82
C ALA A 94 -10.71 -10.64 -10.67
N PHE A 95 -10.28 -10.10 -11.83
CA PHE A 95 -11.17 -9.46 -12.79
C PHE A 95 -12.15 -10.45 -13.41
N ALA A 96 -11.68 -11.59 -13.91
CA ALA A 96 -12.53 -12.62 -14.51
C ALA A 96 -13.58 -13.15 -13.53
N SER A 97 -13.20 -13.38 -12.27
CA SER A 97 -14.13 -13.83 -11.22
C SER A 97 -15.20 -12.78 -10.93
N THR A 98 -14.84 -11.50 -10.87
CA THR A 98 -15.79 -10.40 -10.58
C THR A 98 -16.72 -10.16 -11.78
N ILE A 99 -16.18 -10.21 -13.01
CA ILE A 99 -16.96 -10.13 -14.25
C ILE A 99 -17.93 -11.31 -14.34
N ALA A 100 -17.46 -12.54 -14.07
CA ALA A 100 -18.31 -13.73 -14.07
C ALA A 100 -19.43 -13.62 -13.02
N ALA A 101 -19.12 -13.16 -11.80
CA ALA A 101 -20.12 -12.93 -10.77
C ALA A 101 -21.17 -11.88 -11.18
N ALA A 102 -20.76 -10.80 -11.86
CA ALA A 102 -21.68 -9.80 -12.39
C ALA A 102 -22.56 -10.37 -13.51
N SER A 103 -21.96 -11.08 -14.47
CA SER A 103 -22.66 -11.69 -15.61
C SER A 103 -23.63 -12.80 -15.19
N LEU A 104 -23.33 -13.52 -14.10
CA LEU A 104 -24.20 -14.54 -13.51
C LEU A 104 -25.25 -13.96 -12.55
N HIS A 105 -25.42 -12.63 -12.51
CA HIS A 105 -26.35 -11.92 -11.62
C HIS A 105 -26.15 -12.21 -10.12
N LEU A 106 -24.92 -12.58 -9.73
CA LEU A 106 -24.54 -12.71 -8.32
C LEU A 106 -24.21 -11.34 -7.70
N LEU A 107 -23.86 -10.35 -8.53
CA LEU A 107 -23.71 -8.95 -8.15
C LEU A 107 -24.94 -8.14 -8.54
N GLN A 108 -25.26 -7.19 -7.67
CA GLN A 108 -26.40 -6.29 -7.80
C GLN A 108 -26.07 -5.07 -8.66
N GLY A 109 -26.93 -4.81 -9.65
CA GLY A 109 -26.89 -3.62 -10.48
C GLY A 109 -27.39 -2.36 -9.75
N PRO A 110 -27.78 -1.32 -10.50
CA PRO A 110 -28.33 -0.09 -9.94
C PRO A 110 -29.68 -0.31 -9.24
N PHE A 111 -30.00 0.58 -8.31
CA PHE A 111 -31.33 0.64 -7.70
C PHE A 111 -32.24 1.50 -8.56
N ASP A 112 -33.39 0.96 -8.97
CA ASP A 112 -34.42 1.71 -9.68
C ASP A 112 -35.45 2.26 -8.67
N PRO A 113 -35.53 3.59 -8.50
CA PRO A 113 -36.46 4.20 -7.55
C PRO A 113 -37.93 4.09 -7.97
N ILE A 114 -38.23 3.89 -9.26
CA ILE A 114 -39.62 3.81 -9.76
C ILE A 114 -40.21 2.45 -9.42
N SER A 115 -39.48 1.37 -9.71
CA SER A 115 -39.91 0.02 -9.39
C SER A 115 -39.62 -0.40 -7.95
N ASN A 116 -38.81 0.36 -7.20
CA ASN A 116 -38.30 0.02 -5.88
C ASN A 116 -37.59 -1.36 -5.86
N THR A 117 -36.85 -1.66 -6.94
CA THR A 117 -36.11 -2.92 -7.09
C THR A 117 -34.67 -2.67 -7.52
N VAL A 118 -33.81 -3.65 -7.24
CA VAL A 118 -32.43 -3.65 -7.71
C VAL A 118 -32.36 -4.39 -9.04
N THR A 119 -31.86 -3.73 -10.08
CA THR A 119 -31.80 -4.31 -11.41
C THR A 119 -30.59 -5.22 -11.57
N SER A 120 -30.58 -6.00 -12.65
CA SER A 120 -29.42 -6.80 -13.03
C SER A 120 -28.22 -5.93 -13.41
N TYR A 121 -27.02 -6.45 -13.14
CA TYR A 121 -25.77 -5.85 -13.60
C TYR A 121 -25.65 -6.05 -15.12
N THR A 122 -25.79 -4.98 -15.90
CA THR A 122 -25.76 -5.08 -17.36
C THR A 122 -24.32 -5.16 -17.90
N PRO A 123 -24.11 -5.72 -19.11
CA PRO A 123 -22.78 -5.79 -19.71
C PRO A 123 -22.08 -4.42 -19.88
N SER A 124 -22.83 -3.35 -20.12
CA SER A 124 -22.28 -1.99 -20.24
C SER A 124 -21.75 -1.47 -18.90
N LEU A 125 -22.43 -1.77 -17.80
CA LEU A 125 -21.96 -1.42 -16.45
C LEU A 125 -20.71 -2.24 -16.09
N ILE A 126 -20.69 -3.54 -16.39
CA ILE A 126 -19.50 -4.40 -16.18
C ILE A 126 -18.30 -3.82 -16.92
N LEU A 127 -18.46 -3.46 -18.20
CA LEU A 127 -17.39 -2.87 -18.99
C LEU A 127 -16.91 -1.55 -18.36
N ARG A 128 -17.83 -0.66 -17.98
CA ARG A 128 -17.51 0.61 -17.32
C ARG A 128 -16.69 0.41 -16.05
N ASP A 129 -17.12 -0.48 -15.16
CA ASP A 129 -16.45 -0.69 -13.88
C ASP A 129 -15.11 -1.40 -14.02
N ALA A 130 -15.01 -2.39 -14.92
CA ALA A 130 -13.75 -3.03 -15.25
C ALA A 130 -12.75 -2.02 -15.86
N SER A 131 -13.19 -1.21 -16.83
CA SER A 131 -12.37 -0.17 -17.45
C SER A 131 -11.94 0.90 -16.43
N THR A 132 -12.81 1.28 -15.51
CA THR A 132 -12.47 2.25 -14.46
C THR A 132 -11.46 1.68 -13.48
N SER A 133 -11.58 0.41 -13.07
CA SER A 133 -10.55 -0.24 -12.24
C SER A 133 -9.20 -0.32 -12.95
N VAL A 134 -9.17 -0.64 -14.26
CA VAL A 134 -7.94 -0.62 -15.06
C VAL A 134 -7.35 0.79 -15.11
N LEU A 135 -8.18 1.82 -15.31
CA LEU A 135 -7.75 3.22 -15.27
C LEU A 135 -7.12 3.57 -13.92
N CYS A 136 -7.73 3.19 -12.80
CA CYS A 136 -7.16 3.41 -11.46
C CYS A 136 -5.80 2.73 -11.27
N ILE A 137 -5.62 1.50 -11.78
CA ILE A 137 -4.34 0.79 -11.74
C ILE A 137 -3.28 1.56 -12.55
N ILE A 138 -3.63 2.01 -13.76
CA ILE A 138 -2.72 2.79 -14.62
C ILE A 138 -2.34 4.11 -13.94
N LEU A 139 -3.31 4.85 -13.41
CA LEU A 139 -3.07 6.12 -12.72
C LEU A 139 -2.20 5.93 -11.47
N GLY A 140 -2.46 4.91 -10.67
CA GLY A 140 -1.65 4.59 -9.49
C GLY A 140 -0.22 4.20 -9.85
N TYR A 141 -0.04 3.39 -10.90
CA TYR A 141 1.28 3.04 -11.42
C TYR A 141 2.02 4.28 -11.95
N ALA A 142 1.35 5.11 -12.76
CA ALA A 142 1.93 6.34 -13.30
C ALA A 142 2.36 7.30 -12.19
N LEU A 143 1.50 7.53 -11.18
CA LEU A 143 1.82 8.36 -10.01
C LEU A 143 3.06 7.85 -9.29
N THR A 144 3.11 6.53 -9.03
CA THR A 144 4.26 5.90 -8.38
C THR A 144 5.52 6.11 -9.22
N LYS A 145 5.47 5.81 -10.53
CA LYS A 145 6.60 5.90 -11.43
C LYS A 145 7.15 7.33 -11.54
N ILE A 146 6.29 8.34 -11.55
CA ILE A 146 6.70 9.76 -11.56
C ILE A 146 7.58 10.05 -10.34
N PHE A 147 7.16 9.65 -9.15
CA PHE A 147 7.90 9.94 -7.92
C PHE A 147 9.10 9.02 -7.68
N THR A 148 9.07 7.77 -8.14
CA THR A 148 10.24 6.89 -8.07
C THR A 148 11.33 7.37 -9.04
N THR A 149 10.96 7.76 -10.26
CA THR A 149 11.90 8.31 -11.25
C THR A 149 12.50 9.63 -10.77
N ALA A 150 11.68 10.51 -10.18
CA ALA A 150 12.19 11.75 -9.59
C ALA A 150 13.17 11.49 -8.42
N ALA A 151 13.00 10.39 -7.69
CA ALA A 151 13.94 9.99 -6.64
C ALA A 151 15.23 9.38 -7.22
N SER A 152 15.14 8.54 -8.25
CA SER A 152 16.32 7.96 -8.92
C SER A 152 17.17 9.01 -9.63
N ASP A 153 16.53 10.06 -10.16
CA ASP A 153 17.19 11.22 -10.77
C ASP A 153 17.86 12.15 -9.74
N GLY A 154 17.72 11.87 -8.43
CA GLY A 154 18.23 12.71 -7.36
C GLY A 154 17.47 14.03 -7.14
N LYS A 155 16.33 14.24 -7.82
CA LYS A 155 15.48 15.44 -7.66
C LYS A 155 14.69 15.41 -6.35
N LEU A 156 14.41 14.22 -5.82
CA LEU A 156 13.71 13.99 -4.56
C LEU A 156 14.47 13.01 -3.67
N GLN A 157 14.42 13.21 -2.35
CA GLN A 157 14.88 12.21 -1.40
C GLN A 157 13.90 11.02 -1.39
N SER A 158 14.38 9.78 -1.29
CA SER A 158 13.53 8.57 -1.29
C SER A 158 12.44 8.61 -0.22
N ARG A 159 12.76 9.15 0.97
CA ARG A 159 11.81 9.32 2.07
C ARG A 159 10.68 10.31 1.76
N ASP A 160 10.98 11.36 0.99
CA ASP A 160 9.99 12.34 0.54
C ASP A 160 9.16 11.76 -0.60
N SER A 161 9.76 11.05 -1.55
CA SER A 161 9.07 10.32 -2.61
C SER A 161 8.03 9.33 -2.04
N ARG A 162 8.44 8.49 -1.09
CA ARG A 162 7.54 7.58 -0.35
C ARG A 162 6.32 8.29 0.22
N LYS A 163 6.55 9.43 0.88
CA LYS A 163 5.48 10.19 1.55
C LYS A 163 4.60 10.95 0.56
N LEU A 164 5.12 11.38 -0.58
CA LEU A 164 4.31 11.95 -1.66
C LEU A 164 3.40 10.89 -2.30
N ILE A 165 3.93 9.69 -2.57
CA ILE A 165 3.14 8.55 -3.05
C ILE A 165 2.02 8.23 -2.04
N HIS A 166 2.35 8.14 -0.74
CA HIS A 166 1.37 7.94 0.33
C HIS A 166 0.29 9.02 0.38
N THR A 167 0.69 10.29 0.27
CA THR A 167 -0.21 11.45 0.38
C THR A 167 -1.18 11.51 -0.79
N LEU A 168 -0.73 11.19 -2.01
CA LEU A 168 -1.49 11.43 -3.24
C LEU A 168 -2.25 10.21 -3.76
N SER A 169 -1.82 8.98 -3.44
CA SER A 169 -2.40 7.77 -4.03
C SER A 169 -3.88 7.58 -3.68
N ALA A 170 -4.25 7.66 -2.40
CA ALA A 170 -5.64 7.46 -2.01
C ALA A 170 -6.57 8.62 -2.43
N PRO A 171 -6.19 9.91 -2.30
CA PRO A 171 -7.00 11.00 -2.85
C PRO A 171 -7.22 10.89 -4.36
N LEU A 172 -6.19 10.50 -5.12
CA LEU A 172 -6.31 10.25 -6.55
C LEU A 172 -7.29 9.09 -6.83
N PHE A 173 -7.24 8.02 -6.04
CA PHE A 173 -8.16 6.90 -6.18
C PHE A 173 -9.62 7.31 -5.89
N VAL A 174 -9.87 8.06 -4.81
CA VAL A 174 -11.20 8.59 -4.45
C VAL A 174 -11.70 9.57 -5.51
N PHE A 175 -10.82 10.39 -6.07
CA PHE A 175 -11.17 11.33 -7.14
C PHE A 175 -11.76 10.63 -8.38
N VAL A 176 -11.33 9.39 -8.67
CA VAL A 176 -11.81 8.61 -9.82
C VAL A 176 -13.12 7.86 -9.51
N TRP A 177 -13.58 7.79 -8.25
CA TRP A 177 -14.78 7.07 -7.86
C TRP A 177 -16.06 7.41 -8.67
N PRO A 178 -16.30 8.66 -9.11
CA PRO A 178 -17.46 8.97 -9.94
C PRO A 178 -17.49 8.32 -11.32
N LEU A 179 -16.35 7.80 -11.80
CA LEU A 179 -16.30 7.10 -13.07
C LEU A 179 -16.85 5.67 -12.97
N PHE A 180 -16.90 5.07 -11.77
CA PHE A 180 -17.61 3.81 -11.55
C PHE A 180 -19.11 4.00 -11.76
N SER A 181 -19.79 2.90 -12.07
CA SER A 181 -21.22 2.88 -12.26
C SER A 181 -21.99 3.10 -10.95
N ASP A 182 -23.28 3.33 -11.10
CA ASP A 182 -24.24 3.44 -10.02
C ASP A 182 -24.67 2.09 -9.41
N ALA A 183 -24.13 0.97 -9.91
CA ALA A 183 -24.42 -0.35 -9.38
C ALA A 183 -24.06 -0.49 -7.90
N VAL A 184 -24.95 -1.12 -7.12
CA VAL A 184 -24.79 -1.29 -5.66
C VAL A 184 -23.50 -2.03 -5.31
N ASP A 185 -23.13 -2.99 -6.15
CA ASP A 185 -21.97 -3.86 -5.99
C ASP A 185 -20.77 -3.41 -6.86
N ALA A 186 -20.77 -2.23 -7.48
CA ALA A 186 -19.60 -1.69 -8.21
C ALA A 186 -18.33 -1.60 -7.34
N ARG A 187 -18.50 -1.52 -6.01
CA ARG A 187 -17.42 -1.55 -5.02
C ARG A 187 -16.49 -2.76 -5.15
N TYR A 188 -16.96 -3.92 -5.63
CA TYR A 188 -16.11 -5.09 -5.78
C TYR A 188 -15.07 -4.87 -6.88
N PHE A 189 -15.42 -4.21 -7.98
CA PHE A 189 -14.45 -3.81 -9.01
C PHE A 189 -13.41 -2.84 -8.46
N ALA A 190 -13.85 -1.87 -7.67
CA ALA A 190 -12.95 -0.86 -7.10
C ALA A 190 -11.98 -1.44 -6.07
N VAL A 191 -12.43 -2.34 -5.20
CA VAL A 191 -11.60 -2.98 -4.15
C VAL A 191 -10.47 -3.82 -4.73
N ILE A 192 -10.61 -4.37 -5.94
CA ILE A 192 -9.53 -5.09 -6.65
C ILE A 192 -8.29 -4.20 -6.76
N VAL A 193 -8.46 -2.89 -6.96
CA VAL A 193 -7.34 -1.97 -7.20
C VAL A 193 -6.38 -1.88 -6.00
N PRO A 194 -6.80 -1.44 -4.79
CA PRO A 194 -5.91 -1.43 -3.64
C PRO A 194 -5.53 -2.85 -3.21
N PHE A 195 -6.40 -3.85 -3.37
CA PHE A 195 -6.05 -5.24 -3.03
C PHE A 195 -4.89 -5.79 -3.87
N LEU A 196 -4.90 -5.58 -5.19
CA LEU A 196 -3.78 -5.96 -6.05
C LEU A 196 -2.52 -5.17 -5.70
N ASN A 197 -2.65 -3.90 -5.32
CA ASN A 197 -1.50 -3.12 -4.86
C ASN A 197 -0.91 -3.68 -3.54
N ALA A 198 -1.74 -4.14 -2.60
CA ALA A 198 -1.27 -4.81 -1.39
C ALA A 198 -0.52 -6.10 -1.73
N LEU A 199 -1.03 -6.89 -2.66
CA LEU A 199 -0.34 -8.11 -3.14
C LEU A 199 1.01 -7.78 -3.79
N ARG A 200 1.08 -6.73 -4.61
CA ARG A 200 2.33 -6.25 -5.21
C ARG A 200 3.37 -5.89 -4.14
N ILE A 201 2.96 -5.18 -3.08
CA ILE A 201 3.84 -4.84 -1.95
C ILE A 201 4.31 -6.10 -1.23
N VAL A 202 3.42 -7.08 -0.97
CA VAL A 202 3.80 -8.35 -0.33
C VAL A 202 4.84 -9.10 -1.17
N ILE A 203 4.63 -9.19 -2.49
CA ILE A 203 5.57 -9.82 -3.41
C ILE A 203 6.91 -9.07 -3.40
N ALA A 204 6.88 -7.75 -3.56
CA ALA A 204 8.08 -6.91 -3.56
C ALA A 204 8.88 -7.04 -2.26
N GLY A 205 8.19 -7.03 -1.11
CA GLY A 205 8.81 -7.15 0.21
C GLY A 205 9.34 -8.54 0.55
N THR A 206 8.77 -9.61 -0.02
CA THR A 206 9.17 -11.00 0.24
C THR A 206 10.17 -11.55 -0.76
N ALA A 207 10.20 -11.04 -2.00
CA ALA A 207 11.16 -11.40 -3.03
C ALA A 207 12.54 -10.76 -2.82
N SER A 208 12.65 -9.76 -1.93
CA SER A 208 13.89 -9.09 -1.64
C SER A 208 14.84 -9.97 -0.81
N GLY A 209 15.95 -10.37 -1.44
CA GLY A 209 16.94 -11.31 -0.89
C GLY A 209 17.07 -12.61 -1.71
N SER A 210 16.10 -12.89 -2.58
CA SER A 210 16.31 -13.79 -3.72
C SER A 210 16.77 -12.97 -4.92
N ASN A 211 17.66 -13.51 -5.77
CA ASN A 211 18.02 -12.92 -7.09
C ASN A 211 16.82 -12.91 -8.09
N ASP A 212 15.59 -13.00 -7.57
CA ASP A 212 14.33 -13.20 -8.29
C ASP A 212 13.40 -11.97 -8.22
N GLY A 213 13.86 -10.87 -7.62
CA GLY A 213 13.16 -9.57 -7.66
C GLY A 213 13.14 -9.03 -9.09
N ASP A 214 11.94 -8.67 -9.56
CA ASP A 214 11.80 -7.97 -10.83
C ASP A 214 12.06 -6.46 -10.65
N GLY A 215 12.61 -5.82 -11.70
CA GLY A 215 13.13 -4.45 -11.59
C GLY A 215 12.08 -3.43 -11.15
N ASP A 216 10.81 -3.61 -11.56
CA ASP A 216 9.72 -2.71 -11.19
C ASP A 216 9.25 -2.95 -9.74
N GLU A 217 9.19 -4.20 -9.26
CA GLU A 217 8.84 -4.52 -7.87
C GLU A 217 9.95 -4.15 -6.90
N GLU A 218 11.22 -4.34 -7.27
CA GLU A 218 12.36 -3.90 -6.47
C GLU A 218 12.42 -2.37 -6.40
N GLU A 219 12.16 -1.66 -7.52
CA GLU A 219 12.01 -0.21 -7.54
C GLU A 219 10.85 0.25 -6.63
N LEU A 220 9.70 -0.43 -6.69
CA LEU A 220 8.55 -0.15 -5.83
C LEU A 220 8.90 -0.37 -4.35
N ALA A 221 9.51 -1.50 -4.01
CA ALA A 221 9.92 -1.83 -2.64
C ALA A 221 10.93 -0.82 -2.10
N ASN A 222 11.92 -0.43 -2.91
CA ASN A 222 12.92 0.57 -2.56
C ASN A 222 12.29 1.94 -2.36
N ALA A 223 11.37 2.36 -3.24
CA ALA A 223 10.65 3.61 -3.09
C ALA A 223 9.74 3.63 -1.84
N LEU A 224 9.27 2.46 -1.40
CA LEU A 224 8.46 2.32 -0.19
C LEU A 224 9.29 2.08 1.07
N SER A 225 10.60 1.90 0.97
CA SER A 225 11.50 1.76 2.12
C SER A 225 11.97 3.14 2.62
N ARG A 226 12.15 3.29 3.94
CA ARG A 226 12.71 4.50 4.56
C ARG A 226 14.21 4.37 4.75
N SER A 227 14.69 3.21 5.19
CA SER A 227 16.12 2.95 5.44
C SER A 227 16.86 2.33 4.25
N GLY A 228 16.13 1.90 3.23
CA GLY A 228 16.65 1.04 2.16
C GLY A 228 16.44 -0.45 2.44
N ASP A 229 16.00 -0.84 3.65
CA ASP A 229 15.53 -2.21 3.91
C ASP A 229 14.14 -2.40 3.28
N ILE A 230 14.08 -3.26 2.26
CA ILE A 230 12.87 -3.55 1.50
C ILE A 230 11.77 -4.14 2.40
N LYS A 231 12.11 -4.85 3.48
CA LYS A 231 11.10 -5.40 4.40
C LYS A 231 10.25 -4.32 5.08
N GLU A 232 10.72 -3.08 5.14
CA GLU A 232 9.93 -1.95 5.65
C GLU A 232 8.67 -1.67 4.81
N CYS A 233 8.63 -2.10 3.54
CA CYS A 233 7.43 -1.95 2.70
C CYS A 233 6.26 -2.81 3.21
N LEU A 234 6.56 -3.92 3.90
CA LEU A 234 5.57 -4.80 4.54
C LEU A 234 4.99 -4.24 5.85
N GLY A 235 5.55 -3.12 6.34
CA GLY A 235 5.02 -2.39 7.50
C GLY A 235 3.97 -1.38 7.08
N GLY A 236 4.18 -0.11 7.45
CA GLY A 236 3.24 0.99 7.20
C GLY A 236 2.63 1.04 5.78
N PRO A 237 3.39 0.87 4.67
CA PRO A 237 2.83 0.92 3.32
C PRO A 237 1.83 -0.19 3.05
N LEU A 238 2.08 -1.41 3.53
CA LEU A 238 1.13 -2.52 3.40
C LEU A 238 -0.14 -2.26 4.21
N PHE A 239 0.01 -1.83 5.48
CA PHE A 239 -1.14 -1.51 6.33
C PHE A 239 -2.01 -0.40 5.73
N TYR A 240 -1.38 0.64 5.17
CA TYR A 240 -2.07 1.72 4.47
C TYR A 240 -2.98 1.18 3.35
N VAL A 241 -2.46 0.31 2.49
CA VAL A 241 -3.23 -0.22 1.35
C VAL A 241 -4.32 -1.19 1.81
N ILE A 242 -4.10 -1.93 2.90
CA ILE A 242 -5.13 -2.77 3.52
C ILE A 242 -6.27 -1.91 4.08
N ILE A 243 -5.96 -0.85 4.82
CA ILE A 243 -6.96 0.07 5.36
C ILE A 243 -7.71 0.76 4.22
N LEU A 244 -7.03 1.17 3.15
CA LEU A 244 -7.68 1.70 1.96
C LEU A 244 -8.64 0.69 1.33
N SER A 245 -8.26 -0.59 1.25
CA SER A 245 -9.13 -1.66 0.73
C SER A 245 -10.38 -1.86 1.59
N ILE A 246 -10.21 -1.87 2.92
CA ILE A 246 -11.32 -1.99 3.88
C ILE A 246 -12.24 -0.77 3.79
N ALA A 247 -11.68 0.44 3.76
CA ALA A 247 -12.46 1.67 3.63
C ALA A 247 -13.25 1.69 2.32
N THR A 248 -12.64 1.29 1.21
CA THR A 248 -13.30 1.17 -0.10
C THR A 248 -14.47 0.18 -0.07
N PHE A 249 -14.29 -0.96 0.60
CA PHE A 249 -15.33 -1.98 0.68
C PHE A 249 -16.50 -1.58 1.60
N CYS A 250 -16.18 -1.08 2.79
CA CYS A 250 -17.15 -0.77 3.86
C CYS A 250 -17.80 0.60 3.70
N PHE A 251 -17.04 1.61 3.29
CA PHE A 251 -17.43 3.01 3.18
C PHE A 251 -17.22 3.49 1.75
N TRP A 252 -18.03 2.94 0.85
CA TRP A 252 -17.93 3.19 -0.59
C TRP A 252 -18.30 4.63 -0.96
N ARG A 253 -18.31 4.93 -2.27
CA ARG A 253 -18.42 6.29 -2.84
C ARG A 253 -19.62 7.12 -2.39
N ASP A 254 -20.65 6.47 -1.87
CA ASP A 254 -21.87 7.06 -1.30
C ASP A 254 -21.77 7.38 0.20
N ASN A 255 -20.59 7.18 0.83
CA ASN A 255 -20.41 7.32 2.26
C ASN A 255 -19.27 8.31 2.63
N LEU A 256 -19.65 9.43 3.26
CA LEU A 256 -18.73 10.48 3.68
C LEU A 256 -17.69 10.00 4.72
N ILE A 257 -18.04 9.00 5.54
CA ILE A 257 -17.14 8.42 6.55
C ILE A 257 -15.86 7.89 5.89
N GLY A 258 -16.01 7.19 4.75
CA GLY A 258 -14.88 6.63 4.00
C GLY A 258 -13.96 7.71 3.46
N VAL A 259 -14.54 8.78 2.92
CA VAL A 259 -13.81 9.93 2.37
C VAL A 259 -12.96 10.59 3.45
N ILE A 260 -13.52 10.86 4.63
CA ILE A 260 -12.80 11.51 5.74
C ILE A 260 -11.73 10.59 6.33
N ALA A 261 -12.03 9.30 6.51
CA ALA A 261 -11.07 8.32 7.02
C ALA A 261 -9.87 8.15 6.07
N VAL A 262 -10.11 8.07 4.77
CA VAL A 262 -9.04 7.98 3.76
C VAL A 262 -8.24 9.28 3.69
N SER A 263 -8.90 10.44 3.73
CA SER A 263 -8.23 11.75 3.66
C SER A 263 -7.34 12.02 4.87
N THR A 264 -7.78 11.67 6.07
CA THR A 264 -6.99 11.82 7.30
C THR A 264 -5.75 10.91 7.30
N MET A 265 -5.88 9.66 6.88
CA MET A 265 -4.76 8.72 6.76
C MET A 265 -3.77 9.09 5.65
N ALA A 266 -4.25 9.52 4.48
CA ALA A 266 -3.37 9.81 3.35
C ALA A 266 -2.82 11.24 3.41
N ALA A 267 -3.69 12.25 3.36
CA ALA A 267 -3.28 13.65 3.30
C ALA A 267 -2.79 14.16 4.65
N GLY A 268 -3.50 13.81 5.74
CA GLY A 268 -3.13 14.19 7.10
C GLY A 268 -1.74 13.67 7.50
N ASP A 269 -1.59 12.35 7.67
CA ASP A 269 -0.30 11.73 8.07
C ASP A 269 0.83 12.05 7.08
N GLY A 270 0.52 12.02 5.78
CA GLY A 270 1.48 12.29 4.72
C GLY A 270 2.11 13.69 4.84
N LEU A 271 1.28 14.73 4.94
CA LEU A 271 1.77 16.11 5.08
C LEU A 271 2.29 16.43 6.48
N ALA A 272 1.78 15.79 7.53
CA ALA A 272 2.30 15.94 8.89
C ALA A 272 3.79 15.58 8.96
N ASP A 273 4.16 14.45 8.36
CA ASP A 273 5.55 13.97 8.32
C ASP A 273 6.40 14.80 7.35
N LEU A 274 5.89 15.20 6.18
CA LEU A 274 6.66 16.04 5.23
C LEU A 274 6.97 17.44 5.79
N ILE A 275 5.96 18.13 6.32
CA ILE A 275 6.11 19.48 6.88
C ILE A 275 6.79 19.42 8.25
N GLY A 276 6.44 18.44 9.09
CA GLY A 276 7.06 18.25 10.40
C GLY A 276 8.56 17.98 10.32
N ARG A 277 9.04 17.26 9.30
CA ARG A 277 10.48 17.12 9.07
C ARG A 277 11.16 18.42 8.67
N ARG A 278 10.54 19.19 7.78
CA ARG A 278 11.14 20.39 7.19
C ARG A 278 11.14 21.59 8.14
N TYR A 279 10.08 21.73 8.95
CA TYR A 279 9.84 22.92 9.77
C TYR A 279 9.60 22.61 11.26
N GLY A 280 9.64 21.35 11.66
CA GLY A 280 9.27 20.91 13.01
C GLY A 280 10.42 20.79 14.02
N SER A 281 11.67 21.01 13.61
CA SER A 281 12.85 20.79 14.47
C SER A 281 12.85 21.68 15.72
N THR A 282 12.33 22.91 15.61
CA THR A 282 12.33 23.92 16.68
C THR A 282 11.03 24.00 17.48
N ASN A 283 9.98 23.29 17.06
CA ASN A 283 8.63 23.41 17.64
C ASN A 283 8.02 22.06 18.05
N LYS A 284 8.86 21.18 18.62
CA LYS A 284 8.45 19.87 19.12
C LYS A 284 7.45 19.97 20.28
N TRP A 285 6.59 18.97 20.40
CA TRP A 285 5.75 18.81 21.60
C TRP A 285 6.62 18.34 22.77
N SER A 286 6.42 18.92 23.96
CA SER A 286 7.20 18.58 25.16
C SER A 286 7.01 17.12 25.59
N PHE A 287 5.80 16.59 25.43
CA PHE A 287 5.43 15.23 25.80
C PHE A 287 5.58 14.22 24.64
N ALA A 288 5.77 14.69 23.40
CA ALA A 288 5.95 13.85 22.21
C ALA A 288 7.09 14.38 21.33
N PRO A 289 8.37 14.16 21.71
CA PRO A 289 9.54 14.75 21.02
C PRO A 289 9.76 14.27 19.57
N SER A 290 9.06 13.21 19.15
CA SER A 290 9.02 12.72 17.77
C SER A 290 8.04 13.50 16.88
N LYS A 291 7.12 14.26 17.49
CA LYS A 291 6.07 15.03 16.81
C LYS A 291 6.31 16.53 16.99
N SER A 292 5.78 17.33 16.07
CA SER A 292 6.02 18.78 16.04
C SER A 292 4.72 19.55 15.83
N LYS A 293 4.66 20.78 16.35
CA LYS A 293 3.51 21.67 16.16
C LYS A 293 3.28 21.97 14.68
N ALA A 294 4.36 22.13 13.91
CA ALA A 294 4.28 22.29 12.45
C ALA A 294 3.64 21.07 11.77
N GLY A 295 4.05 19.85 12.17
CA GLY A 295 3.46 18.61 11.66
C GLY A 295 1.99 18.46 12.03
N THR A 296 1.61 18.73 13.28
CA THR A 296 0.21 18.69 13.73
C THR A 296 -0.67 19.71 12.99
N LEU A 297 -0.17 20.94 12.79
CA LEU A 297 -0.91 21.94 12.01
C LEU A 297 -1.06 21.49 10.54
N ALA A 298 -0.01 20.94 9.95
CA ALA A 298 -0.08 20.38 8.60
C ALA A 298 -1.07 19.22 8.52
N PHE A 299 -1.09 18.31 9.50
CA PHE A 299 -2.07 17.23 9.59
C PHE A 299 -3.50 17.79 9.55
N PHE A 300 -3.79 18.74 10.44
CA PHE A 300 -5.11 19.34 10.58
C PHE A 300 -5.55 19.98 9.26
N VAL A 301 -4.74 20.89 8.71
CA VAL A 301 -5.07 21.61 7.47
C VAL A 301 -5.23 20.63 6.30
N ALA A 302 -4.29 19.70 6.13
CA ALA A 302 -4.30 18.73 5.03
C ALA A 302 -5.52 17.83 5.06
N SER A 303 -5.82 17.26 6.24
CA SER A 303 -6.97 16.37 6.40
C SER A 303 -8.29 17.10 6.19
N THR A 304 -8.43 18.34 6.72
CA THR A 304 -9.64 19.14 6.54
C THR A 304 -9.84 19.52 5.08
N VAL A 305 -8.83 20.10 4.45
CA VAL A 305 -8.92 20.57 3.04
C VAL A 305 -9.15 19.40 2.10
N CYS A 306 -8.40 18.29 2.24
CA CYS A 306 -8.56 17.13 1.39
C CYS A 306 -9.97 16.50 1.54
N SER A 307 -10.46 16.37 2.77
CA SER A 307 -11.81 15.83 3.02
C SER A 307 -12.89 16.72 2.42
N ILE A 308 -12.81 18.04 2.58
CA ILE A 308 -13.77 18.99 2.00
C ILE A 308 -13.75 18.94 0.48
N LEU A 309 -12.55 18.94 -0.13
CA LEU A 309 -12.41 18.92 -1.59
C LEU A 309 -12.97 17.62 -2.19
N LEU A 310 -12.63 16.47 -1.62
CA LEU A 310 -13.13 15.18 -2.11
C LEU A 310 -14.63 15.02 -1.85
N ALA A 311 -15.14 15.41 -0.68
CA ALA A 311 -16.57 15.39 -0.40
C ALA A 311 -17.36 16.29 -1.35
N SER A 312 -16.85 17.50 -1.61
CA SER A 312 -17.46 18.45 -2.56
C SER A 312 -17.41 17.92 -3.99
N TRP A 313 -16.31 17.28 -4.39
CA TRP A 313 -16.16 16.65 -5.71
C TRP A 313 -17.15 15.50 -5.92
N LEU A 314 -17.27 14.59 -4.94
CA LEU A 314 -18.22 13.48 -5.02
C LEU A 314 -19.67 13.96 -4.95
N SER A 315 -19.94 15.03 -4.22
CA SER A 315 -21.26 15.65 -4.18
C SER A 315 -21.61 16.34 -5.50
N TYR A 316 -20.68 17.11 -6.09
CA TYR A 316 -20.84 17.75 -7.39
C TYR A 316 -21.14 16.74 -8.51
N THR A 317 -20.56 15.55 -8.42
CA THR A 317 -20.79 14.45 -9.38
C THR A 317 -22.02 13.59 -9.06
N ASN A 318 -22.84 13.99 -8.08
CA ASN A 318 -24.06 13.29 -7.60
C ASN A 318 -23.82 11.87 -7.08
N VAL A 319 -22.59 11.57 -6.66
CA VAL A 319 -22.18 10.26 -6.15
C VAL A 319 -22.35 10.18 -4.64
N LEU A 320 -22.13 11.30 -3.95
CA LEU A 320 -22.23 11.42 -2.50
C LEU A 320 -23.30 12.45 -2.13
N THR A 321 -24.25 12.05 -1.29
CA THR A 321 -25.19 12.99 -0.66
C THR A 321 -24.56 13.51 0.63
N LEU A 322 -24.45 14.84 0.77
CA LEU A 322 -23.90 15.44 1.98
C LEU A 322 -24.97 15.47 3.09
N PRO A 323 -24.60 15.18 4.35
CA PRO A 323 -25.56 15.10 5.46
C PRO A 323 -26.12 16.46 5.88
N PHE A 324 -25.43 17.55 5.54
CA PHE A 324 -25.83 18.91 5.88
C PHE A 324 -26.08 19.73 4.62
N SER A 325 -27.21 20.44 4.57
CA SER A 325 -27.48 21.42 3.50
C SER A 325 -26.62 22.67 3.62
N SER A 326 -26.08 22.96 4.82
CA SER A 326 -25.23 24.12 5.11
C SER A 326 -23.76 23.75 5.00
N PHE A 327 -23.06 24.29 3.99
CA PHE A 327 -21.63 24.07 3.79
C PHE A 327 -20.78 24.49 5.01
N PRO A 328 -21.02 25.63 5.69
CA PRO A 328 -20.28 25.98 6.91
C PRO A 328 -20.37 24.92 8.02
N VAL A 329 -21.54 24.31 8.23
CA VAL A 329 -21.73 23.27 9.26
C VAL A 329 -20.94 22.00 8.90
N LEU A 330 -20.93 21.62 7.63
CA LEU A 330 -20.11 20.52 7.13
C LEU A 330 -18.62 20.79 7.34
N ALA A 331 -18.15 21.97 6.92
CA ALA A 331 -16.74 22.34 7.01
C ALA A 331 -16.25 22.37 8.47
N ILE A 332 -17.04 22.93 9.39
CA ILE A 332 -16.71 22.96 10.83
C ILE A 332 -16.71 21.54 11.42
N THR A 333 -17.67 20.69 11.05
CA THR A 333 -17.72 19.30 11.52
C THR A 333 -16.49 18.50 11.03
N ILE A 334 -16.12 18.64 9.75
CA ILE A 334 -14.92 18.00 9.20
C ILE A 334 -13.65 18.54 9.90
N ALA A 335 -13.56 19.86 10.09
CA ALA A 335 -12.44 20.47 10.81
C ALA A 335 -12.34 19.94 12.25
N PHE A 336 -13.47 19.80 12.96
CA PHE A 336 -13.50 19.22 14.29
C PHE A 336 -12.97 17.78 14.30
N ILE A 337 -13.42 16.93 13.37
CA ILE A 337 -12.91 15.55 13.23
C ILE A 337 -11.40 15.56 12.97
N SER A 338 -10.93 16.38 12.02
CA SER A 338 -9.51 16.57 11.72
C SER A 338 -8.69 17.00 12.93
N ALA A 339 -9.22 17.89 13.77
CA ALA A 339 -8.55 18.36 14.98
C ALA A 339 -8.38 17.24 16.01
N VAL A 340 -9.43 16.44 16.23
CA VAL A 340 -9.36 15.28 17.13
C VAL A 340 -8.39 14.23 16.59
N CYS A 341 -8.42 13.95 15.28
CA CYS A 341 -7.46 13.04 14.65
C CYS A 341 -6.01 13.54 14.76
N ALA A 342 -5.78 14.86 14.67
CA ALA A 342 -4.46 15.46 14.89
C ALA A 342 -3.97 15.26 16.33
N ILE A 343 -4.88 15.27 17.32
CA ILE A 343 -4.54 14.94 18.72
C ILE A 343 -4.19 13.46 18.83
N VAL A 344 -4.99 12.57 18.25
CA VAL A 344 -4.73 11.12 18.24
C VAL A 344 -3.38 10.77 17.62
N GLU A 345 -3.00 11.46 16.54
CA GLU A 345 -1.70 11.31 15.87
C GLU A 345 -0.50 11.68 16.77
N ILE A 346 -0.68 12.60 17.72
CA ILE A 346 0.38 12.97 18.67
C ILE A 346 0.51 11.89 19.77
N LEU A 347 -0.58 11.21 20.11
CA LEU A 347 -0.61 10.27 21.24
C LEU A 347 0.05 8.93 20.86
N PRO A 348 0.78 8.30 21.79
CA PRO A 348 1.45 7.01 21.55
C PRO A 348 0.46 5.83 21.63
N LEU A 349 -0.59 5.84 20.82
CA LEU A 349 -1.68 4.84 20.85
C LEU A 349 -1.46 3.65 19.91
N GLY A 350 -0.49 3.73 19.00
CA GLY A 350 -0.23 2.70 18.00
C GLY A 350 0.42 3.28 16.75
N ASP A 351 0.27 2.57 15.63
CA ASP A 351 0.70 3.06 14.31
C ASP A 351 -0.39 3.97 13.73
N ASP A 352 0.02 5.17 13.32
CA ASP A 352 -0.87 6.22 12.82
C ASP A 352 -1.68 5.76 11.60
N ASN A 353 -1.20 4.76 10.84
CA ASN A 353 -1.88 4.23 9.66
C ASN A 353 -3.19 3.47 9.97
N TRP A 354 -3.48 3.13 11.23
CA TRP A 354 -4.77 2.52 11.60
C TRP A 354 -5.50 3.28 12.72
N THR A 355 -4.79 3.89 13.67
CA THR A 355 -5.41 4.64 14.78
C THR A 355 -6.16 5.87 14.28
N VAL A 356 -5.55 6.64 13.39
CA VAL A 356 -6.09 7.87 12.81
C VAL A 356 -7.34 7.60 11.94
N PRO A 357 -7.29 6.75 10.90
CA PRO A 357 -8.48 6.48 10.08
C PRO A 357 -9.61 5.83 10.88
N ALA A 358 -9.31 5.01 11.89
CA ALA A 358 -10.33 4.46 12.77
C ALA A 358 -11.01 5.55 13.61
N CYS A 359 -10.23 6.46 14.21
CA CYS A 359 -10.76 7.62 14.94
C CYS A 359 -11.65 8.49 14.03
N ALA A 360 -11.16 8.80 12.82
CA ALA A 360 -11.90 9.56 11.83
C ALA A 360 -13.23 8.88 11.48
N ALA A 361 -13.22 7.56 11.26
CA ALA A 361 -14.41 6.79 10.92
C ALA A 361 -15.44 6.78 12.06
N VAL A 362 -14.99 6.56 13.30
CA VAL A 362 -15.85 6.55 14.49
C VAL A 362 -16.49 7.92 14.72
N LEU A 363 -15.69 9.00 14.70
CA LEU A 363 -16.23 10.36 14.89
C LEU A 363 -17.18 10.75 13.77
N SER A 364 -16.85 10.43 12.52
CA SER A 364 -17.73 10.69 11.38
C SER A 364 -19.06 9.93 11.54
N PHE A 365 -19.02 8.67 11.95
CA PHE A 365 -20.22 7.88 12.21
C PHE A 365 -21.09 8.49 13.32
N LEU A 366 -20.48 9.05 14.36
CA LEU A 366 -21.22 9.67 15.47
C LEU A 366 -21.81 11.03 15.11
N LEU A 367 -21.13 11.82 14.28
CA LEU A 367 -21.50 13.21 13.98
C LEU A 367 -22.41 13.37 12.76
N PHE A 368 -22.39 12.42 11.82
CA PHE A 368 -23.23 12.46 10.60
C PHE A 368 -24.43 11.51 10.67
N ARG A 369 -24.73 10.98 11.86
CA ARG A 369 -25.84 10.04 12.06
C ARG A 369 -27.21 10.70 11.94
#